data_AF-X1VEN6-F1
#
_entry.id   AF-X1VEN6-F1
#
_cell.length_a   1.000
_cell.length_b   1.000
_cell.length_c   1.000
_cell.angle_alpha   90.00
_cell.angle_beta   90.00
_cell.angle_gamma   90.00
#
_symmetry.space_group_name_H-M   'P 1'
#
loop_
_entity.id
_entity.type
_entity.pdbx_description
1 polymer ?
#
loop_
_entity_poly.entity_id
_entity_poly.type
_entity_poly.pdbx_seq_one_letter_code
_entity_poly.pdbx_strand_id
1 'polypeptide(L)'
;MALTLDEADKMIKACKESESLLSIYENFFFIPHILKAKELIDLDYIGDPSSIRIKIAMGGKGGWSTPSSANKWRKDPKMIGGAKTGSPVLLDNGWHAFALARWFFDEDIDKVFAWTGNLKEGRIPA
;
A
#
# COMPACT_ATOMS: atom_id res chain seq x y z
N MET A 1 -4.25 6.91 -4.51
CA MET A 1 -5.51 7.56 -4.96
C MET A 1 -5.37 9.08 -4.93
N ALA A 2 -5.18 9.69 -3.76
CA ALA A 2 -4.94 11.13 -3.57
C ALA A 2 -3.97 11.36 -2.40
N LEU A 3 -3.52 12.61 -2.19
CA LEU A 3 -2.62 12.96 -1.09
C LEU A 3 -3.37 13.38 0.18
N THR A 4 -4.64 13.75 0.04
CA THR A 4 -5.52 14.19 1.13
C THR A 4 -6.91 13.57 1.00
N LEU A 5 -7.66 13.54 2.11
CA LEU A 5 -9.06 13.10 2.12
C LEU A 5 -9.94 14.03 1.28
N ASP A 6 -9.75 15.35 1.39
CA ASP A 6 -10.49 16.33 0.60
C ASP A 6 -10.33 16.12 -0.91
N GLU A 7 -9.13 15.76 -1.37
CA GLU A 7 -8.90 15.42 -2.77
C GLU A 7 -9.60 14.12 -3.17
N ALA A 8 -9.58 13.10 -2.30
CA ALA A 8 -10.31 11.86 -2.54
C ALA A 8 -11.84 12.10 -2.62
N ASP A 9 -12.39 12.93 -1.74
CA ASP A 9 -13.81 13.31 -1.75
C ASP A 9 -14.18 14.06 -3.04
N LYS A 10 -13.29 14.93 -3.53
CA LYS A 10 -13.48 15.59 -4.84
C LYS A 10 -13.50 14.58 -5.99
N MET A 11 -12.64 13.56 -5.96
CA MET A 11 -12.65 12.49 -6.97
C MET A 11 -13.97 11.72 -6.94
N ILE A 12 -14.47 11.35 -5.75
CA ILE A 12 -15.76 10.66 -5.58
C ILE A 12 -16.90 11.53 -6.10
N LYS A 13 -16.92 12.81 -5.73
CA LYS A 13 -17.93 13.77 -6.19
C LYS A 13 -17.94 13.89 -7.71
N ALA A 14 -16.78 14.06 -8.33
CA ALA A 14 -16.66 14.16 -9.78
C ALA A 14 -17.20 12.90 -10.48
N CYS A 15 -16.90 11.70 -9.97
CA CYS A 15 -17.41 10.44 -10.53
C CYS A 15 -18.95 10.34 -10.43
N LYS A 16 -19.53 10.79 -9.30
CA LYS A 16 -20.98 10.83 -9.12
C LYS A 16 -21.66 11.81 -10.08
N GLU A 17 -21.08 12.99 -10.26
CA GLU A 17 -21.62 14.02 -11.16
C GLU A 17 -21.51 13.64 -12.64
N SER A 18 -20.46 12.90 -13.02
CA SER A 18 -20.24 12.45 -14.39
C SER A 18 -20.77 11.04 -14.68
N GLU A 19 -21.41 10.40 -13.70
CA GLU A 19 -21.86 8.99 -13.75
C GLU A 19 -20.78 8.01 -14.23
N SER A 20 -19.51 8.35 -13.95
CA SER A 20 -18.36 7.58 -14.41
C SER A 20 -17.88 6.62 -13.32
N LEU A 21 -17.36 5.47 -13.75
CA LEU A 21 -16.73 4.52 -12.86
C LEU A 21 -15.23 4.81 -12.78
N LEU A 22 -14.77 5.14 -11.57
CA LEU A 22 -13.34 5.18 -11.25
C LEU A 22 -12.93 3.85 -10.62
N SER A 23 -12.04 3.13 -11.30
CA SER A 23 -11.42 1.93 -10.75
C SER A 23 -10.06 2.27 -10.13
N ILE A 24 -9.86 1.85 -8.89
CA ILE A 24 -8.59 2.03 -8.18
C ILE A 24 -7.74 0.80 -8.43
N TYR A 25 -6.59 1.00 -9.05
CA TYR A 25 -5.73 -0.11 -9.43
C TYR A 25 -4.87 -0.60 -8.26
N GLU A 26 -5.43 -1.54 -7.48
CA GLU A 26 -4.72 -2.36 -6.50
C GLU A 26 -4.25 -3.65 -7.15
N ASN A 27 -3.00 -3.69 -7.58
CA ASN A 27 -2.49 -4.82 -8.33
C ASN A 27 -2.31 -6.08 -7.48
N PHE A 28 -2.18 -5.98 -6.15
CA PHE A 28 -1.91 -7.14 -5.29
C PHE A 28 -3.09 -8.11 -5.25
N PHE A 29 -4.32 -7.63 -5.42
CA PHE A 29 -5.52 -8.47 -5.50
C PHE A 29 -5.51 -9.44 -6.68
N PHE A 30 -4.75 -9.14 -7.73
CA PHE A 30 -4.73 -9.95 -8.96
C PHE A 30 -3.53 -10.89 -9.05
N ILE A 31 -2.69 -10.95 -8.02
CA ILE A 31 -1.50 -11.79 -8.02
C ILE A 31 -1.92 -13.26 -7.75
N PRO A 32 -1.50 -14.26 -8.56
CA PRO A 32 -2.01 -15.63 -8.46
C PRO A 32 -1.88 -16.27 -7.08
N HIS A 33 -0.77 -16.06 -6.37
CA HIS A 33 -0.58 -16.63 -5.04
C HIS A 33 -1.41 -15.93 -3.95
N ILE A 34 -1.73 -14.66 -4.15
CA ILE A 34 -2.62 -13.89 -3.26
C ILE A 34 -4.07 -14.35 -3.47
N LEU A 35 -4.50 -14.52 -4.73
CA LEU A 35 -5.79 -15.10 -5.06
C LEU A 35 -5.94 -16.51 -4.48
N LYS A 36 -4.91 -17.35 -4.58
CA LYS A 36 -4.95 -18.69 -3.99
C LYS A 36 -5.03 -18.65 -2.46
N ALA A 37 -4.31 -17.73 -1.82
CA ALA A 37 -4.42 -17.57 -0.37
C ALA A 37 -5.85 -17.16 0.04
N LYS A 38 -6.49 -16.26 -0.71
CA LYS A 38 -7.88 -15.85 -0.46
C LYS A 38 -8.85 -17.01 -0.63
N GLU A 39 -8.70 -17.77 -1.71
CA GLU A 39 -9.52 -18.98 -1.96
C GLU A 39 -9.42 -19.98 -0.79
N LEU A 40 -8.22 -20.21 -0.26
CA LEU A 40 -8.03 -21.14 0.86
C LEU A 40 -8.65 -20.62 2.16
N ILE A 41 -8.60 -19.32 2.41
CA ILE A 41 -9.26 -18.69 3.56
C ILE A 41 -10.78 -18.81 3.41
N ASP A 42 -11.32 -18.55 2.22
CA ASP A 42 -12.76 -18.61 1.94
C ASP A 42 -13.35 -20.03 2.04
N LEU A 43 -12.50 -21.04 1.81
CA LEU A 43 -12.84 -22.45 1.96
C LEU A 43 -12.67 -22.95 3.41
N ASP A 44 -12.44 -22.06 4.37
CA ASP A 44 -12.21 -22.39 5.78
C ASP A 44 -11.04 -23.36 6.00
N TYR A 45 -10.03 -23.34 5.12
CA TYR A 45 -8.95 -24.33 5.14
C TYR A 45 -8.03 -24.23 6.36
N ILE A 46 -8.00 -23.06 7.01
CA ILE A 46 -7.18 -22.77 8.19
C ILE A 46 -8.00 -22.42 9.45
N GLY A 47 -9.33 -22.57 9.39
CA GLY A 47 -10.23 -22.02 10.40
C GLY A 47 -10.31 -20.49 10.35
N ASP A 48 -10.84 -19.89 11.42
CA ASP A 48 -10.96 -18.44 11.59
C ASP A 48 -9.58 -17.77 11.75
N PRO A 49 -9.13 -16.93 10.80
CA PRO A 49 -7.88 -16.21 10.94
C PRO A 49 -7.94 -15.23 12.11
N SER A 50 -6.97 -15.30 13.02
CA SER A 50 -6.89 -14.39 14.19
C SER A 50 -5.89 -13.24 14.01
N SER A 51 -4.94 -13.38 13.09
CA SER A 51 -3.95 -12.33 12.80
C SER A 51 -3.31 -12.51 11.43
N ILE A 52 -2.86 -11.40 10.86
CA ILE A 52 -2.07 -11.37 9.63
C ILE A 52 -0.85 -10.47 9.80
N ARG A 53 0.28 -10.90 9.23
CA ARG A 53 1.51 -10.12 9.19
C ARG A 53 1.98 -10.00 7.76
N ILE A 54 1.90 -8.79 7.23
CA ILE A 54 2.39 -8.46 5.89
C ILE A 54 3.71 -7.71 6.03
N LYS A 55 4.74 -8.20 5.34
CA LYS A 55 6.06 -7.56 5.28
C LYS A 55 6.33 -7.15 3.85
N ILE A 56 6.54 -5.86 3.63
CA ILE A 56 6.96 -5.34 2.34
C ILE A 56 8.43 -4.96 2.46
N ALA A 57 9.25 -5.61 1.63
CA ALA A 57 10.66 -5.32 1.52
C ALA A 57 10.95 -4.80 0.12
N MET A 58 11.66 -3.68 0.04
CA MET A 58 12.19 -3.19 -1.22
C MET A 58 13.56 -3.81 -1.45
N GLY A 59 13.74 -4.45 -2.62
CA GLY A 59 15.04 -4.95 -3.04
C GLY A 59 16.07 -3.83 -3.18
N GLY A 60 17.35 -4.17 -2.96
CA GLY A 60 18.49 -3.27 -3.16
C GLY A 60 18.82 -3.04 -4.63
N LYS A 61 20.06 -2.58 -4.90
CA LYS A 61 20.55 -2.34 -6.26
C LYS A 61 20.55 -3.64 -7.09
N GLY A 62 19.99 -3.57 -8.30
CA GLY A 62 19.89 -4.69 -9.24
C GLY A 62 18.75 -4.45 -10.25
N GLY A 63 18.56 -5.36 -11.22
CA GLY A 63 17.51 -5.24 -12.24
C GLY A 63 17.95 -4.50 -13.50
N TRP A 64 17.02 -3.80 -14.16
CA TRP A 64 17.27 -3.07 -15.40
C TRP A 64 17.61 -1.60 -15.16
N SER A 65 18.23 -0.95 -16.14
CA SER A 65 18.54 0.48 -16.06
C SER A 65 17.24 1.30 -16.09
N THR A 66 16.98 2.04 -15.01
CA THR A 66 15.86 2.98 -14.93
C THR A 66 16.39 4.42 -15.01
N PRO A 67 15.78 5.32 -15.79
CA PRO A 67 16.16 6.73 -15.82
C PRO A 67 16.11 7.36 -14.43
N SER A 68 17.07 8.24 -14.12
CA SER A 68 17.12 8.94 -12.82
C SER A 68 15.87 9.79 -12.56
N SER A 69 15.20 10.26 -13.61
CA SER A 69 13.92 10.97 -13.55
C SER A 69 12.80 10.14 -12.92
N ALA A 70 12.82 8.81 -13.07
CA ALA A 70 11.78 7.91 -12.55
C ALA A 70 11.68 7.92 -11.00
N ASN A 71 12.74 8.37 -10.31
CA ASN A 71 12.79 8.45 -8.86
C ASN A 71 12.68 9.88 -8.30
N LYS A 72 12.60 10.91 -9.14
CA LYS A 72 12.56 12.31 -8.66
C LYS A 72 11.35 12.59 -7.78
N TRP A 73 10.17 12.13 -8.20
CA TRP A 73 8.92 12.36 -7.47
C TRP A 73 8.90 11.74 -6.08
N ARG A 74 9.57 10.58 -5.90
CA ARG A 74 9.67 9.89 -4.60
C ARG A 74 10.46 10.66 -3.54
N LYS A 75 11.28 11.63 -3.97
CA LYS A 75 12.10 12.46 -3.08
C LYS A 75 11.39 13.71 -2.59
N ASP A 76 10.28 14.09 -3.23
CA ASP A 76 9.50 15.26 -2.83
C ASP A 76 8.27 14.80 -2.02
N PRO A 77 8.22 15.08 -0.70
CA PRO A 77 7.08 14.73 0.15
C PRO A 77 5.74 15.29 -0.36
N LYS A 78 5.76 16.40 -1.12
CA LYS A 78 4.55 16.97 -1.72
C LYS A 78 4.03 16.17 -2.91
N MET A 79 4.87 15.34 -3.54
CA MET A 79 4.48 14.50 -4.67
C MET A 79 4.15 13.07 -4.26
N ILE A 80 4.97 12.46 -3.41
CA ILE A 80 4.72 11.07 -2.94
C ILE A 80 3.69 11.00 -1.81
N GLY A 81 3.47 12.12 -1.11
CA GLY A 81 2.63 12.17 0.08
C GLY A 81 3.31 11.63 1.33
N GLY A 82 2.62 11.77 2.47
CA GLY A 82 3.02 11.18 3.74
C GLY A 82 3.45 12.22 4.76
N ALA A 83 4.12 11.78 5.82
CA ALA A 83 4.61 12.71 6.83
C ALA A 83 5.72 13.61 6.26
N LYS A 84 5.72 14.90 6.62
CA LYS A 84 6.83 15.84 6.33
C LYS A 84 8.19 15.30 6.79
N THR A 85 8.18 14.44 7.82
CA THR A 85 9.33 13.71 8.36
C THR A 85 8.94 12.23 8.45
N GLY A 86 9.25 11.43 7.43
CA GLY A 86 8.85 10.02 7.40
C GLY A 86 9.27 9.31 6.13
N SER A 87 9.06 7.99 6.09
CA SER A 87 9.39 7.18 4.91
C SER A 87 8.38 7.43 3.79
N PRO A 88 8.81 7.93 2.61
CA PRO A 88 7.93 8.12 1.46
C PRO A 88 7.35 6.79 0.95
N VAL A 89 7.98 5.67 1.33
CA VAL A 89 7.55 4.31 1.00
C VAL A 89 6.25 3.91 1.70
N LEU A 90 5.88 4.55 2.82
CA LEU A 90 4.72 4.13 3.59
C LEU A 90 3.40 4.30 2.83
N LEU A 91 3.21 5.40 2.11
CA LEU A 91 2.00 5.59 1.29
C LEU A 91 2.06 4.79 -0.02
N ASP A 92 3.25 4.71 -0.65
CA ASP A 92 3.45 3.95 -1.89
C ASP A 92 3.16 2.46 -1.66
N ASN A 93 3.75 1.87 -0.63
CA ASN A 93 3.69 0.43 -0.37
C ASN A 93 2.74 0.02 0.77
N GLY A 94 2.64 0.81 1.83
CA GLY A 94 1.89 0.42 3.02
C GLY A 94 0.40 0.25 2.75
N TRP A 95 -0.15 0.99 1.79
CA TRP A 95 -1.57 0.89 1.42
C TRP A 95 -1.92 -0.53 0.93
N HIS A 96 -1.04 -1.17 0.16
CA HIS A 96 -1.23 -2.55 -0.32
C HIS A 96 -1.41 -3.54 0.83
N ALA A 97 -0.65 -3.37 1.92
CA ALA A 97 -0.78 -4.23 3.09
C ALA A 97 -2.13 -4.04 3.78
N PHE A 98 -2.60 -2.81 3.92
CA PHE A 98 -3.92 -2.54 4.50
C PHE A 98 -5.05 -3.06 3.61
N ALA A 99 -4.95 -2.88 2.29
CA ALA A 99 -5.91 -3.38 1.32
C ALA A 99 -6.03 -4.91 1.39
N LEU A 100 -4.89 -5.62 1.40
CA LEU A 100 -4.88 -7.07 1.54
C LEU A 100 -5.41 -7.56 2.89
N ALA A 101 -5.01 -6.92 4.00
CA ALA A 101 -5.48 -7.32 5.33
C ALA A 101 -7.00 -7.24 5.43
N ARG A 102 -7.59 -6.12 4.98
CA ARG A 102 -9.05 -5.97 4.92
C ARG A 102 -9.70 -7.00 4.02
N TRP A 103 -9.12 -7.24 2.85
CA TRP A 103 -9.69 -8.19 1.89
C TRP A 103 -9.65 -9.64 2.39
N PHE A 104 -8.59 -10.05 3.11
CA PHE A 104 -8.51 -11.40 3.67
C PHE A 104 -9.47 -11.65 4.83
N PHE A 105 -9.72 -10.64 5.66
CA PHE A 105 -10.56 -10.78 6.87
C PHE A 105 -12.02 -10.40 6.64
N ASP A 106 -12.32 -9.69 5.56
CA ASP A 106 -13.65 -9.13 5.27
C ASP A 106 -14.20 -8.25 6.42
N GLU A 107 -13.30 -7.53 7.10
CA GLU A 107 -13.61 -6.67 8.25
C GLU A 107 -13.16 -5.22 8.04
N ASP A 108 -13.79 -4.31 8.77
CA ASP A 108 -13.37 -2.92 8.92
C ASP A 108 -12.22 -2.78 9.93
N ILE A 109 -11.36 -1.79 9.69
CA ILE A 109 -10.28 -1.46 10.62
C ILE A 109 -10.84 -0.55 11.72
N ASP A 110 -10.93 -1.06 12.95
CA ASP A 110 -11.35 -0.27 14.13
C ASP A 110 -10.26 0.71 14.59
N LYS A 111 -9.02 0.24 14.70
CA LYS A 111 -7.91 1.00 15.28
C LYS A 111 -6.61 0.78 14.52
N VAL A 112 -5.79 1.84 14.46
CA VAL A 112 -4.47 1.82 13.84
C VAL A 112 -3.43 2.32 14.82
N PHE A 113 -2.30 1.63 14.89
CA PHE A 113 -1.08 2.09 15.52
C PHE A 113 0.03 2.12 14.48
N ALA A 114 0.85 3.16 14.52
CA ALA A 114 1.99 3.31 13.61
C ALA A 114 3.25 3.69 14.40
N TRP A 115 4.36 3.08 14.00
CA TRP A 115 5.69 3.47 14.46
C TRP A 115 6.60 3.61 13.25
N THR A 116 7.33 4.72 13.18
CA THR A 116 8.29 5.01 12.12
C THR A 116 9.65 5.30 12.74
N GLY A 117 10.70 4.84 12.08
CA GLY A 117 12.08 5.09 12.46
C GLY A 117 12.87 5.61 11.27
N ASN A 118 13.79 6.55 11.52
CA ASN A 118 14.77 6.97 10.53
C ASN A 118 16.03 6.14 10.72
N LEU A 119 16.39 5.34 9.73
CA LEU A 119 17.70 4.71 9.70
C LEU A 119 18.74 5.79 9.39
N LYS A 120 19.59 6.14 10.34
CA LYS A 120 20.77 6.97 10.07
C LYS A 120 21.74 6.13 9.24
N GLU A 121 22.30 6.69 8.17
CA GLU A 121 23.32 6.02 7.36
C GLU A 121 24.43 5.45 8.26
N GLY A 122 24.52 4.12 8.32
CA GLY A 122 25.43 3.43 9.22
C GLY A 122 25.17 1.94 9.29
N ARG A 123 25.66 1.21 8.28
CA ARG A 123 25.77 -0.26 8.19
C ARG A 123 24.45 -1.04 8.28
N ILE A 124 24.05 -1.63 7.16
CA ILE A 124 23.23 -2.84 7.17
C ILE A 124 24.14 -3.94 7.75
N PRO A 125 23.81 -4.56 8.90
CA PRO A 125 24.53 -5.76 9.34
C PRO A 125 24.29 -6.84 8.29
N ALA A 126 25.39 -7.43 7.81
CA ALA A 126 25.35 -8.64 7.00
C ALA A 126 24.74 -9.81 7.78
#